data_AF-M1PV58-F1
#
_entry.id   AF-M1PV58-F1
#
_cell.length_a   1.000
_cell.length_b   1.000
_cell.length_c   1.000
_cell.angle_alpha   90.00
_cell.angle_beta   90.00
_cell.angle_gamma   90.00
#
_symmetry.space_group_name_H-M   'P 1'
#
loop_
_entity.id
_entity.type
_entity.pdbx_description
1 polymer ?
#
loop_
_entity_poly.entity_id
_entity_poly.type
_entity_poly.pdbx_seq_one_letter_code
_entity_poly.pdbx_strand_id
1 'polypeptide(L)'
;MDDEILEKAKKLLDFAPEEEVDKHALNELESKLYQWENQEVEYLADLEYFINGKEYQSLIDAIYQEEALDKIKINVLDPNLDGKWNFTRPTKELKEMKGKGVCKTFEYDPTSLDKWSKANQAKQEKVMVRGFLTDFYVPISIKTKSDYHRAEEVPRQYDPTLQSLTGLWDDMRDGLVPIEIRLSLYTKKDRYSLILDPLCDKLKPHPLKDITLIHPAERDPMEYMKFDHVLAWVELPPLMKKVLELLFEGGEDSIHDIANEFSMDSTVAENNLGSLESKGFVKKHKDIYYDINMEKIKNMAEKLE
;
A
#
# COMPACT_ATOMS: atom_id res chain seq x y z
N MET A 1 7.98 -20.65 -8.11
CA MET A 1 7.19 -20.53 -6.90
C MET A 1 7.89 -21.26 -5.79
N ASP A 2 8.50 -20.48 -4.92
CA ASP A 2 9.01 -20.92 -3.63
C ASP A 2 7.88 -21.58 -2.81
N ASP A 3 8.09 -22.84 -2.43
CA ASP A 3 7.11 -23.63 -1.67
C ASP A 3 6.82 -22.99 -0.30
N GLU A 4 7.78 -22.26 0.29
CA GLU A 4 7.61 -21.59 1.59
C GLU A 4 6.58 -20.46 1.50
N ILE A 5 6.58 -19.69 0.40
CA ILE A 5 5.67 -18.56 0.20
C ILE A 5 4.23 -19.05 0.03
N LEU A 6 4.06 -20.10 -0.77
CA LEU A 6 2.76 -20.74 -0.94
C LEU A 6 2.24 -21.31 0.39
N GLU A 7 3.09 -21.95 1.17
CA GLU A 7 2.72 -22.49 2.48
C GLU A 7 2.29 -21.38 3.45
N LYS A 8 3.05 -20.26 3.53
CA LYS A 8 2.66 -19.09 4.33
C LYS A 8 1.28 -18.57 3.90
N ALA A 9 1.06 -18.33 2.61
CA ALA A 9 -0.22 -17.83 2.12
C ALA A 9 -1.38 -18.79 2.42
N LYS A 10 -1.17 -20.11 2.32
CA LYS A 10 -2.18 -21.13 2.63
C LYS A 10 -2.59 -21.14 4.10
N LYS A 11 -1.71 -20.77 5.05
CA LYS A 11 -2.08 -20.66 6.48
C LYS A 11 -3.24 -19.69 6.71
N LEU A 12 -3.33 -18.61 5.94
CA LEU A 12 -4.44 -17.66 6.09
C LEU A 12 -5.75 -18.20 5.51
N LEU A 13 -5.70 -19.12 4.54
CA LEU A 13 -6.91 -19.76 4.02
C LEU A 13 -7.61 -20.65 5.05
N ASP A 14 -6.91 -21.12 6.08
CA ASP A 14 -7.51 -21.86 7.20
C ASP A 14 -8.56 -21.04 7.96
N PHE A 15 -8.52 -19.71 7.82
CA PHE A 15 -9.50 -18.80 8.39
C PHE A 15 -10.70 -18.53 7.50
N ALA A 16 -10.61 -18.84 6.20
CA ALA A 16 -11.70 -18.65 5.26
C ALA A 16 -12.80 -19.71 5.48
N PRO A 17 -14.05 -19.44 5.05
CA PRO A 17 -15.11 -20.45 5.03
C PRO A 17 -14.67 -21.68 4.22
N GLU A 18 -14.81 -22.88 4.79
CA GLU A 18 -14.36 -24.13 4.16
C GLU A 18 -14.97 -24.33 2.76
N GLU A 19 -16.20 -23.87 2.56
CA GLU A 19 -16.90 -23.94 1.28
C GLU A 19 -16.28 -23.09 0.17
N GLU A 20 -15.53 -22.04 0.52
CA GLU A 20 -14.88 -21.13 -0.43
C GLU A 20 -13.46 -21.58 -0.82
N VAL A 21 -12.86 -22.48 -0.05
CA VAL A 21 -11.50 -22.99 -0.28
C VAL A 21 -11.54 -24.33 -1.01
N ASP A 22 -11.82 -24.28 -2.31
CA ASP A 22 -11.77 -25.45 -3.18
C ASP A 22 -10.51 -25.47 -4.08
N LYS A 23 -10.39 -26.49 -4.93
CA LYS A 23 -9.27 -26.61 -5.87
C LYS A 23 -9.19 -25.41 -6.83
N HIS A 24 -10.31 -24.77 -7.16
CA HIS A 24 -10.31 -23.59 -8.03
C HIS A 24 -9.67 -22.40 -7.30
N ALA A 25 -10.12 -22.10 -6.08
CA ALA A 25 -9.55 -21.05 -5.25
C ALA A 25 -8.02 -21.24 -5.08
N LEU A 26 -7.58 -22.45 -4.72
CA LEU A 26 -6.16 -22.76 -4.56
C LEU A 26 -5.34 -22.52 -5.84
N ASN A 27 -5.86 -22.90 -7.01
CA ASN A 27 -5.18 -22.64 -8.28
C ASN A 27 -5.13 -21.12 -8.60
N GLU A 28 -6.15 -20.35 -8.23
CA GLU A 28 -6.16 -18.90 -8.43
C GLU A 28 -5.16 -18.20 -7.50
N LEU A 29 -5.06 -18.64 -6.24
CA LEU A 29 -4.01 -18.17 -5.33
C LEU A 29 -2.62 -18.47 -5.91
N GLU A 30 -2.36 -19.71 -6.34
CA GLU A 30 -1.07 -20.10 -6.92
C GLU A 30 -0.73 -19.27 -8.17
N SER A 31 -1.71 -19.01 -9.04
CA SER A 31 -1.53 -18.12 -10.21
C SER A 31 -1.19 -16.69 -9.80
N LYS A 32 -1.88 -16.16 -8.78
CA LYS A 32 -1.65 -14.81 -8.26
C LYS A 32 -0.27 -14.67 -7.62
N LEU A 33 0.16 -15.66 -6.82
CA LEU A 33 1.49 -15.70 -6.22
C LEU A 33 2.59 -15.87 -7.27
N TYR A 34 2.35 -16.66 -8.32
CA TYR A 34 3.29 -16.75 -9.45
C TYR A 34 3.45 -15.40 -10.17
N GLN A 35 2.36 -14.65 -10.38
CA GLN A 35 2.46 -13.30 -10.95
C GLN A 35 3.23 -12.33 -10.05
N TRP A 36 3.04 -12.42 -8.74
CA TRP A 36 3.77 -11.63 -7.75
C TRP A 36 5.27 -11.96 -7.74
N GLU A 37 5.65 -13.24 -7.74
CA GLU A 37 7.06 -13.69 -7.70
C GLU A 37 7.85 -13.24 -8.93
N ASN A 38 7.18 -13.08 -10.08
CA ASN A 38 7.80 -12.58 -11.31
C ASN A 38 7.99 -11.05 -11.34
N GLN A 39 7.59 -10.32 -10.30
CA GLN A 39 7.84 -8.88 -10.20
C GLN A 39 9.27 -8.63 -9.72
N GLU A 40 10.09 -7.96 -10.52
CA GLU A 40 11.40 -7.51 -10.10
C GLU A 40 11.28 -6.32 -9.14
N VAL A 41 11.39 -6.59 -7.83
CA VAL A 41 11.33 -5.57 -6.79
C VAL A 41 12.65 -5.48 -6.04
N GLU A 42 13.29 -4.33 -6.11
CA GLU A 42 14.42 -4.00 -5.25
C GLU A 42 13.90 -3.49 -3.90
N TYR A 43 13.96 -4.37 -2.89
CA TYR A 43 13.49 -4.08 -1.54
C TYR A 43 14.38 -3.06 -0.82
N LEU A 44 13.75 -2.29 0.07
CA LEU A 44 14.40 -1.28 0.90
C LEU A 44 14.96 -1.84 2.20
N ALA A 45 14.41 -2.94 2.73
CA ALA A 45 14.83 -3.53 4.00
C ALA A 45 14.12 -4.87 4.23
N ASP A 46 14.70 -5.68 5.12
CA ASP A 46 14.00 -6.81 5.74
C ASP A 46 13.22 -6.32 6.99
N LEU A 47 12.17 -7.04 7.38
CA LEU A 47 11.28 -6.67 8.46
C LEU A 47 11.22 -7.77 9.53
N GLU A 48 11.10 -7.34 10.78
CA GLU A 48 10.92 -8.24 11.92
C GLU A 48 9.74 -7.73 12.78
N TYR A 49 8.89 -8.67 13.23
CA TYR A 49 7.62 -8.35 13.87
C TYR A 49 7.58 -8.80 15.31
N PHE A 50 7.12 -7.89 16.19
CA PHE A 50 6.77 -8.21 17.56
C PHE A 50 5.28 -7.89 17.78
N ILE A 51 4.47 -8.93 17.94
CA ILE A 51 3.04 -8.83 18.19
C ILE A 51 2.76 -9.21 19.64
N ASN A 52 2.01 -8.38 20.35
CA ASN A 52 1.64 -8.62 21.75
C ASN A 52 2.82 -8.88 22.71
N GLY A 53 4.05 -8.56 22.28
CA GLY A 53 5.28 -8.67 23.07
C GLY A 53 6.05 -9.97 22.82
N LYS A 54 5.63 -10.77 21.85
CA LYS A 54 6.35 -11.93 21.34
C LYS A 54 6.91 -11.60 19.95
N GLU A 55 8.03 -12.20 19.61
CA GLU A 55 8.68 -12.10 18.30
C GLU A 55 8.12 -13.19 17.38
N TYR A 56 7.95 -12.87 16.09
CA TYR A 56 7.46 -13.81 15.08
C TYR A 56 8.39 -13.83 13.87
N GLN A 57 8.50 -15.02 13.27
CA GLN A 57 9.30 -15.24 12.06
C GLN A 57 8.77 -14.45 10.86
N SER A 58 7.44 -14.32 10.72
CA SER A 58 6.78 -13.54 9.68
C SER A 58 5.53 -12.86 10.21
N LEU A 59 5.03 -11.86 9.48
CA LEU A 59 3.74 -11.25 9.80
C LEU A 59 2.59 -12.27 9.70
N ILE A 60 2.63 -13.12 8.68
CA ILE A 60 1.62 -14.16 8.45
C ILE A 60 1.60 -15.18 9.58
N ASP A 61 2.77 -15.60 10.06
CA ASP A 61 2.85 -16.50 11.21
C ASP A 61 2.27 -15.87 12.47
N ALA A 62 2.47 -14.57 12.65
CA ALA A 62 1.88 -13.84 13.78
C ALA A 62 0.35 -13.82 13.71
N ILE A 63 -0.21 -13.54 12.52
CA ILE A 63 -1.65 -13.55 12.28
C ILE A 63 -2.24 -14.94 12.55
N TYR A 64 -1.56 -15.99 12.10
CA TYR A 64 -1.98 -17.36 12.30
C TYR A 64 -2.03 -17.75 13.79
N GLN A 65 -1.03 -17.33 14.56
CA GLN A 65 -0.85 -17.77 15.96
C GLN A 65 -1.55 -16.90 17.00
N GLU A 66 -1.79 -15.62 16.73
CA GLU A 66 -2.38 -14.68 17.69
C GLU A 66 -3.80 -14.29 17.30
N GLU A 67 -4.74 -14.47 18.24
CA GLU A 67 -6.16 -14.21 18.00
C GLU A 67 -6.48 -12.72 17.80
N ALA A 68 -5.77 -11.83 18.49
CA ALA A 68 -6.07 -10.42 18.51
C ALA A 68 -4.81 -9.55 18.47
N LEU A 69 -4.94 -8.34 17.94
CA LEU A 69 -3.86 -7.36 17.86
C LEU A 69 -4.02 -6.24 18.90
N ASP A 70 -3.26 -6.32 19.99
CA ASP A 70 -3.21 -5.24 21.01
C ASP A 70 -2.10 -4.23 20.74
N LYS A 71 -0.93 -4.75 20.32
CA LYS A 71 0.26 -3.95 20.02
C LYS A 71 1.09 -4.63 18.94
N ILE A 72 1.63 -3.80 18.04
CA ILE A 72 2.60 -4.20 17.04
C ILE A 72 3.85 -3.35 17.14
N LYS A 73 4.98 -4.00 16.95
CA LYS A 73 6.25 -3.36 16.67
C LYS A 73 6.83 -3.99 15.42
N ILE A 74 7.23 -3.15 14.47
CA ILE A 74 7.93 -3.52 13.25
C ILE A 74 9.33 -2.93 13.33
N ASN A 75 10.35 -3.79 13.30
CA ASN A 75 11.74 -3.40 13.12
C ASN A 75 12.07 -3.44 11.62
N VAL A 76 12.81 -2.44 11.16
CA VAL A 76 13.34 -2.37 9.81
C VAL A 76 14.84 -2.69 9.89
N LEU A 77 15.20 -3.86 9.36
CA LEU A 77 16.54 -4.44 9.43
C LEU A 77 17.26 -4.27 8.10
N ASP A 78 18.59 -4.25 8.15
CA ASP A 78 19.48 -4.24 6.98
C ASP A 78 19.02 -3.32 5.83
N PRO A 79 18.81 -2.02 6.12
CA PRO A 79 18.25 -1.12 5.13
C PRO A 79 19.17 -1.01 3.90
N ASN A 80 18.60 -1.10 2.71
CA ASN A 80 19.29 -0.85 1.46
C ASN A 80 19.65 0.64 1.37
N LEU A 81 20.94 0.93 1.53
CA LEU A 81 21.46 2.31 1.57
C LEU A 81 21.48 2.97 0.18
N ASP A 82 21.57 2.15 -0.87
CA ASP A 82 21.60 2.58 -2.26
C ASP A 82 20.18 2.73 -2.84
N GLY A 83 19.17 2.17 -2.15
CA GLY A 83 17.77 2.26 -2.50
C GLY A 83 17.21 3.69 -2.52
N LYS A 84 16.19 3.90 -3.34
CA LYS A 84 15.44 5.16 -3.41
C LYS A 84 14.30 5.17 -2.39
N TRP A 85 14.53 5.85 -1.27
CA TRP A 85 13.56 6.06 -0.19
C TRP A 85 12.58 7.23 -0.49
N ASN A 86 12.42 7.64 -1.75
CA ASN A 86 11.47 8.70 -2.07
C ASN A 86 10.05 8.29 -1.69
N PHE A 87 9.28 9.23 -1.12
CA PHE A 87 7.92 9.02 -0.58
C PHE A 87 7.80 7.98 0.56
N THR A 88 8.93 7.40 1.00
CA THR A 88 9.02 6.43 2.10
C THR A 88 10.03 6.94 3.11
N ARG A 89 9.60 7.31 4.33
CA ARG A 89 10.57 7.86 5.27
C ARG A 89 11.52 6.75 5.76
N PRO A 90 12.84 6.97 5.72
CA PRO A 90 13.81 6.03 6.26
C PRO A 90 13.54 5.72 7.73
N THR A 91 13.08 4.50 8.00
CA THR A 91 12.49 4.06 9.26
C THR A 91 13.33 2.95 9.87
N LYS A 92 13.51 2.96 11.19
CA LYS A 92 14.17 1.89 11.98
C LYS A 92 13.17 1.05 12.75
N GLU A 93 12.16 1.70 13.32
CA GLU A 93 11.21 1.07 14.22
C GLU A 93 9.87 1.80 14.11
N LEU A 94 8.79 1.04 13.92
CA LEU A 94 7.41 1.49 14.10
C LEU A 94 6.82 0.74 15.28
N LYS A 95 6.25 1.45 16.25
CA LYS A 95 5.47 0.89 17.35
C LYS A 95 4.07 1.44 17.30
N GLU A 96 3.06 0.61 17.47
CA GLU A 96 1.66 1.01 17.38
C GLU A 96 0.84 0.31 18.47
N MET A 97 -0.08 1.06 19.07
CA MET A 97 -1.09 0.58 20.01
C MET A 97 -2.36 1.44 19.87
N LYS A 98 -3.47 0.82 19.47
CA LYS A 98 -4.82 1.43 19.36
C LYS A 98 -4.89 2.68 18.45
N GLY A 99 -4.37 2.55 17.24
CA GLY A 99 -4.26 3.57 16.21
C GLY A 99 -3.18 4.64 16.46
N LYS A 100 -2.44 4.57 17.56
CA LYS A 100 -1.43 5.58 17.95
C LYS A 100 -0.07 4.91 18.03
N GLY A 101 0.90 5.53 17.39
CA GLY A 101 2.22 4.97 17.28
C GLY A 101 3.36 5.96 17.47
N VAL A 102 4.55 5.38 17.50
CA VAL A 102 5.82 6.06 17.48
C VAL A 102 6.63 5.49 16.34
N CYS A 103 7.09 6.37 15.45
CA CYS A 103 8.04 6.01 14.39
C CYS A 103 9.42 6.58 14.75
N LYS A 104 10.45 5.76 14.62
CA LYS A 104 11.86 6.19 14.73
C LYS A 104 12.50 6.15 13.37
N THR A 105 13.03 7.29 12.95
CA THR A 105 13.60 7.47 11.62
C THR A 105 15.11 7.64 11.71
N PHE A 106 15.77 7.55 10.57
CA PHE A 106 17.20 7.82 10.44
C PHE A 106 17.46 8.88 9.38
N GLU A 107 18.64 9.49 9.45
CA GLU A 107 19.04 10.50 8.47
C GLU A 107 19.48 9.82 7.17
N TYR A 108 18.85 10.24 6.08
CA TYR A 108 19.15 9.83 4.71
C TYR A 108 19.30 11.08 3.86
N ASP A 109 20.43 11.18 3.16
CA ASP A 109 20.66 12.20 2.14
C ASP A 109 20.70 11.50 0.78
N PRO A 110 19.70 11.74 -0.11
CA PRO A 110 19.67 11.13 -1.43
C PRO A 110 20.84 11.57 -2.33
N THR A 111 21.57 12.63 -1.98
CA THR A 111 22.62 13.25 -2.80
C THR A 111 24.05 12.98 -2.32
N SER A 112 24.24 12.42 -1.13
CA SER A 112 25.57 12.05 -0.61
C SER A 112 26.05 10.72 -1.20
N LEU A 113 27.36 10.57 -1.45
CA LEU A 113 27.97 9.26 -1.77
C LEU A 113 28.22 8.43 -0.49
N ASP A 114 28.49 9.12 0.62
CA ASP A 114 28.54 8.54 1.96
C ASP A 114 27.16 8.70 2.59
N LYS A 115 26.17 7.95 2.10
CA LYS A 115 24.83 8.01 2.70
C LYS A 115 24.93 7.39 4.10
N TRP A 116 24.28 8.04 5.08
CA TRP A 116 24.18 7.75 6.52
C TRP A 116 25.14 8.49 7.47
N SER A 117 24.57 9.13 8.50
CA SER A 117 25.27 9.48 9.73
C SER A 117 25.13 8.34 10.78
N LYS A 118 26.17 8.08 11.58
CA LYS A 118 26.13 7.09 12.67
C LYS A 118 25.07 7.49 13.72
N ALA A 119 23.89 6.88 13.63
CA ALA A 119 22.90 6.50 14.66
C ALA A 119 22.68 7.35 15.95
N ASN A 120 23.08 8.62 16.05
CA ASN A 120 22.90 9.40 17.28
C ASN A 120 21.81 10.49 17.20
N GLN A 121 21.17 10.68 16.04
CA GLN A 121 20.02 11.59 15.88
C GLN A 121 18.83 10.87 15.21
N ALA A 122 18.39 9.75 15.78
CA ALA A 122 17.11 9.18 15.37
C ALA A 122 15.98 10.13 15.79
N LYS A 123 15.27 10.73 14.84
CA LYS A 123 14.08 11.53 15.14
C LYS A 123 12.95 10.57 15.51
N GLN A 124 12.32 10.84 16.65
CA GLN A 124 11.16 10.09 17.12
C GLN A 124 9.91 10.94 16.90
N GLU A 125 8.97 10.43 16.11
CA GLU A 125 7.73 11.12 15.78
C GLU A 125 6.52 10.35 16.33
N LYS A 126 5.55 11.08 16.89
CA LYS A 126 4.24 10.52 17.23
C LYS A 126 3.41 10.49 15.96
N VAL A 127 2.85 9.33 15.66
CA VAL A 127 2.08 9.08 14.45
C VAL A 127 0.71 8.51 14.77
N MET A 128 -0.29 8.83 13.96
CA MET A 128 -1.47 7.99 13.80
C MET A 128 -1.17 6.97 12.72
N VAL A 129 -1.40 5.70 13.00
CA VAL A 129 -1.14 4.62 12.04
C VAL A 129 -2.46 4.11 11.50
N ARG A 130 -2.55 4.05 10.18
CA ARG A 130 -3.61 3.37 9.44
C ARG A 130 -2.97 2.47 8.40
N GLY A 131 -3.72 1.52 7.90
CA GLY A 131 -3.29 0.74 6.75
C GLY A 131 -4.45 0.36 5.87
N PHE A 132 -4.11 -0.08 4.66
CA PHE A 132 -5.01 -0.71 3.72
C PHE A 132 -4.22 -1.66 2.82
N LEU A 133 -4.93 -2.56 2.16
CA LEU A 133 -4.34 -3.52 1.23
C LEU A 133 -4.29 -2.91 -0.16
N THR A 134 -3.11 -2.92 -0.77
CA THR A 134 -2.90 -2.46 -2.15
C THR A 134 -2.93 -3.63 -3.13
N ASP A 135 -2.57 -4.83 -2.69
CA ASP A 135 -2.76 -6.09 -3.41
C ASP A 135 -3.08 -7.23 -2.42
N PHE A 136 -4.03 -8.08 -2.78
CA PHE A 136 -4.53 -9.14 -1.91
C PHE A 136 -5.26 -10.23 -2.71
N TYR A 137 -5.57 -11.34 -2.03
CA TYR A 137 -6.37 -12.42 -2.55
C TYR A 137 -7.50 -12.79 -1.56
N VAL A 138 -8.69 -13.02 -2.09
CA VAL A 138 -9.85 -13.52 -1.34
C VAL A 138 -10.27 -14.85 -1.97
N PRO A 139 -10.36 -15.95 -1.20
CA PRO A 139 -10.78 -17.24 -1.73
C PRO A 139 -12.24 -17.21 -2.18
N ILE A 140 -12.49 -17.73 -3.38
CA ILE A 140 -13.83 -17.90 -3.94
C ILE A 140 -13.88 -19.27 -4.61
N SER A 141 -14.83 -20.10 -4.20
CA SER A 141 -15.04 -21.42 -4.80
C SER A 141 -15.57 -21.30 -6.23
N ILE A 142 -15.38 -22.36 -7.01
CA ILE A 142 -15.98 -22.45 -8.34
C ILE A 142 -17.51 -22.41 -8.27
N LYS A 143 -18.11 -22.86 -7.17
CA LYS A 143 -19.57 -22.88 -6.99
C LYS A 143 -20.10 -21.46 -6.87
N THR A 144 -19.56 -20.71 -5.92
CA THR A 144 -19.90 -19.30 -5.69
C THR A 144 -19.67 -18.49 -6.96
N LYS A 145 -18.51 -18.65 -7.60
CA LYS A 145 -18.21 -18.01 -8.89
C LYS A 145 -19.19 -18.38 -10.00
N SER A 146 -19.63 -19.64 -10.06
CA SER A 146 -20.55 -20.13 -11.09
C SER A 146 -21.98 -19.63 -10.91
N ASP A 147 -22.42 -19.40 -9.66
CA ASP A 147 -23.73 -18.82 -9.38
C ASP A 147 -23.84 -17.39 -9.94
N TYR A 148 -22.71 -16.68 -10.03
CA TYR A 148 -22.63 -15.35 -10.62
C TYR A 148 -22.51 -15.35 -12.16
N HIS A 149 -22.30 -16.47 -12.86
CA HIS A 149 -22.33 -16.46 -14.34
C HIS A 149 -23.69 -16.06 -14.95
N ARG A 150 -24.74 -15.89 -14.12
CA ARG A 150 -26.06 -15.38 -14.52
C ARG A 150 -26.29 -13.90 -14.18
N ALA A 151 -25.38 -13.25 -13.45
CA ALA A 151 -25.39 -11.83 -13.13
C ALA A 151 -24.12 -11.18 -13.73
N GLU A 152 -24.19 -9.95 -14.22
CA GLU A 152 -23.18 -9.40 -15.15
C GLU A 152 -21.76 -9.22 -14.59
N GLU A 153 -21.50 -9.41 -13.30
CA GLU A 153 -20.14 -9.41 -12.71
C GLU A 153 -20.18 -10.12 -11.35
N VAL A 154 -19.11 -10.85 -10.99
CA VAL A 154 -18.94 -11.35 -9.61
C VAL A 154 -18.75 -10.10 -8.73
N PRO A 155 -19.59 -9.85 -7.72
CA PRO A 155 -19.42 -8.67 -6.86
C PRO A 155 -18.05 -8.70 -6.19
N ARG A 156 -17.47 -7.52 -5.98
CA ARG A 156 -16.23 -7.35 -5.25
C ARG A 156 -16.37 -7.97 -3.85
N GLN A 157 -15.56 -8.99 -3.57
CA GLN A 157 -15.67 -9.76 -2.31
C GLN A 157 -15.08 -9.01 -1.10
N TYR A 158 -14.21 -8.03 -1.36
CA TYR A 158 -13.60 -7.22 -0.33
C TYR A 158 -13.37 -5.80 -0.83
N ASP A 159 -13.89 -4.84 -0.07
CA ASP A 159 -13.69 -3.41 -0.30
C ASP A 159 -12.55 -2.92 0.61
N PRO A 160 -11.31 -2.80 0.11
CA PRO A 160 -10.21 -2.18 0.85
C PRO A 160 -10.59 -0.78 1.32
N THR A 161 -10.47 -0.57 2.62
CA THR A 161 -10.67 0.73 3.27
C THR A 161 -9.44 1.10 4.08
N LEU A 162 -9.27 2.40 4.30
CA LEU A 162 -8.21 2.90 5.18
C LEU A 162 -8.66 2.72 6.63
N GLN A 163 -8.02 1.80 7.35
CA GLN A 163 -8.48 1.40 8.66
C GLN A 163 -7.36 1.26 9.69
N SER A 164 -7.73 0.97 10.93
CA SER A 164 -6.76 0.66 11.98
C SER A 164 -6.04 -0.65 11.69
N LEU A 165 -4.85 -0.85 12.27
CA LEU A 165 -4.13 -2.11 12.10
C LEU A 165 -4.90 -3.30 12.69
N THR A 166 -5.71 -3.09 13.73
CA THR A 166 -6.60 -4.12 14.27
C THR A 166 -7.67 -4.52 13.26
N GLY A 167 -8.26 -3.56 12.54
CA GLY A 167 -9.26 -3.88 11.50
C GLY A 167 -8.64 -4.69 10.35
N LEU A 168 -7.45 -4.28 9.88
CA LEU A 168 -6.70 -5.08 8.90
C LEU A 168 -6.36 -6.48 9.41
N TRP A 169 -6.00 -6.59 10.69
CA TRP A 169 -5.71 -7.87 11.34
C TRP A 169 -6.92 -8.79 11.31
N ASP A 170 -8.09 -8.25 11.63
CA ASP A 170 -9.36 -8.98 11.61
C ASP A 170 -9.69 -9.44 10.17
N ASP A 171 -9.53 -8.59 9.16
CA ASP A 171 -9.76 -8.99 7.74
C ASP A 171 -8.85 -10.15 7.32
N MET A 172 -7.56 -10.12 7.70
CA MET A 172 -6.62 -11.21 7.41
C MET A 172 -6.99 -12.50 8.17
N ARG A 173 -7.60 -12.37 9.36
CA ARG A 173 -8.16 -13.47 10.15
C ARG A 173 -9.55 -13.92 9.70
N ASP A 174 -10.12 -13.30 8.68
CA ASP A 174 -11.33 -13.74 7.98
C ASP A 174 -11.01 -14.49 6.67
N GLY A 175 -9.73 -14.81 6.45
CA GLY A 175 -9.28 -15.61 5.29
C GLY A 175 -8.70 -14.81 4.14
N LEU A 176 -8.56 -13.49 4.29
CA LEU A 176 -7.90 -12.65 3.30
C LEU A 176 -6.38 -12.91 3.33
N VAL A 177 -5.79 -13.09 2.15
CA VAL A 177 -4.33 -13.21 1.98
C VAL A 177 -3.75 -11.87 1.53
N PRO A 178 -2.98 -11.15 2.37
CA PRO A 178 -2.36 -9.89 2.00
C PRO A 178 -1.12 -10.15 1.14
N ILE A 179 -1.05 -9.53 -0.03
CA ILE A 179 0.15 -9.57 -0.89
C ILE A 179 0.96 -8.29 -0.68
N GLU A 180 0.28 -7.16 -0.50
CA GLU A 180 0.90 -5.88 -0.23
C GLU A 180 0.03 -5.04 0.72
N ILE A 181 0.65 -4.54 1.79
CA ILE A 181 -0.01 -3.69 2.79
C ILE A 181 0.66 -2.33 2.78
N ARG A 182 -0.11 -1.27 2.53
CA ARG A 182 0.37 0.10 2.74
C ARG A 182 -0.02 0.56 4.14
N LEU A 183 0.99 0.89 4.95
CA LEU A 183 0.84 1.60 6.21
C LEU A 183 1.02 3.10 6.00
N SER A 184 -0.01 3.88 6.28
CA SER A 184 0.04 5.33 6.29
C SER A 184 0.27 5.86 7.71
N LEU A 185 1.35 6.62 7.88
CA LEU A 185 1.80 7.22 9.12
C LEU A 185 1.54 8.73 9.08
N TYR A 186 0.48 9.18 9.76
CA TYR A 186 0.13 10.60 9.80
C TYR A 186 0.76 11.26 11.03
N THR A 187 1.56 12.29 10.81
CA THR A 187 2.03 13.19 11.86
C THR A 187 1.11 14.41 11.95
N LYS A 188 1.46 15.38 12.80
CA LYS A 188 0.76 16.68 12.83
C LYS A 188 1.00 17.55 11.59
N LYS A 189 1.98 17.22 10.75
CA LYS A 189 2.42 18.11 9.66
C LYS A 189 2.57 17.42 8.31
N ASP A 190 2.59 16.09 8.29
CA ASP A 190 3.12 15.33 7.16
C ASP A 190 2.60 13.88 7.22
N ARG A 191 2.68 13.15 6.11
CA ARG A 191 2.31 11.73 5.96
C ARG A 191 3.47 10.95 5.32
N TYR A 192 3.81 9.80 5.90
CA TYR A 192 4.70 8.82 5.26
C TYR A 192 3.95 7.53 4.96
N SER A 193 4.30 6.85 3.88
CA SER A 193 3.83 5.50 3.60
C SER A 193 4.96 4.50 3.77
N LEU A 194 4.67 3.37 4.40
CA LEU A 194 5.51 2.17 4.39
C LEU A 194 4.74 1.09 3.64
N ILE A 195 5.34 0.47 2.63
CA ILE A 195 4.68 -0.58 1.84
C ILE A 195 5.32 -1.90 2.21
N LEU A 196 4.58 -2.73 2.91
CA LEU A 196 5.05 -4.02 3.40
C LEU A 196 4.68 -5.10 2.38
N ASP A 197 5.60 -6.03 2.19
CA ASP A 197 5.35 -7.30 1.53
C ASP A 197 5.33 -8.41 2.60
N PRO A 198 4.14 -8.89 3.01
CA PRO A 198 4.02 -9.89 4.08
C PRO A 198 4.47 -11.29 3.68
N LEU A 199 4.59 -11.58 2.38
CA LEU A 199 4.95 -12.91 1.88
C LEU A 199 6.44 -13.18 2.07
N CYS A 200 7.26 -12.13 1.94
CA CYS A 200 8.72 -12.20 2.15
C CYS A 200 9.22 -11.37 3.34
N ASP A 201 8.32 -10.70 4.07
CA ASP A 201 8.63 -9.88 5.23
C ASP A 201 9.61 -8.74 4.92
N LYS A 202 9.36 -8.01 3.83
CA LYS A 202 10.24 -6.93 3.35
C LYS A 202 9.52 -5.61 3.15
N LEU A 203 10.29 -4.53 3.24
CA LEU A 203 9.82 -3.18 2.91
C LEU A 203 10.02 -2.92 1.42
N LYS A 204 8.93 -2.69 0.69
CA LYS A 204 8.96 -2.24 -0.70
C LYS A 204 9.18 -0.73 -0.79
N PRO A 205 9.84 -0.27 -1.86
CA PRO A 205 9.88 1.15 -2.15
C PRO A 205 8.52 1.65 -2.65
N HIS A 206 8.31 2.96 -2.54
CA HIS A 206 7.11 3.59 -3.07
C HIS A 206 6.97 3.39 -4.59
N PRO A 207 5.75 3.25 -5.14
CA PRO A 207 5.53 3.20 -6.59
C PRO A 207 6.08 4.39 -7.37
N LEU A 208 6.25 5.54 -6.70
CA LEU A 208 6.80 6.78 -7.24
C LEU A 208 8.28 6.99 -6.86
N LYS A 209 8.99 5.96 -6.38
CA LYS A 209 10.37 6.09 -5.87
C LYS A 209 11.33 6.78 -6.85
N ASP A 210 11.11 6.60 -8.15
CA ASP A 210 11.96 7.11 -9.21
C ASP A 210 11.62 8.53 -9.65
N ILE A 211 10.52 9.09 -9.15
CA ILE A 211 10.03 10.43 -9.50
C ILE A 211 10.63 11.47 -8.54
N THR A 212 10.98 12.62 -9.10
CA THR A 212 11.41 13.80 -8.35
C THR A 212 10.39 14.91 -8.56
N LEU A 213 9.67 15.30 -7.51
CA LEU A 213 8.69 16.38 -7.60
C LEU A 213 9.39 17.72 -7.81
N ILE A 214 9.09 18.38 -8.92
CA ILE A 214 9.61 19.72 -9.23
C ILE A 214 8.95 20.76 -8.30
N HIS A 215 7.65 20.60 -8.04
CA HIS A 215 6.85 21.52 -7.22
C HIS A 215 5.96 20.74 -6.24
N PRO A 216 6.50 20.22 -5.12
CA PRO A 216 5.69 19.46 -4.17
C PRO A 216 4.52 20.31 -3.64
N ALA A 217 3.32 19.75 -3.66
CA ALA A 217 2.13 20.39 -3.14
C ALA A 217 2.15 20.38 -1.60
N GLU A 218 1.87 21.51 -0.97
CA GLU A 218 1.65 21.55 0.47
C GLU A 218 0.25 21.03 0.79
N ARG A 219 0.17 19.91 1.52
CA ARG A 219 -1.08 19.27 1.96
C ARG A 219 -1.11 19.18 3.47
N ASP A 220 -2.29 19.37 4.05
CA ASP A 220 -2.46 19.10 5.48
C ASP A 220 -2.64 17.60 5.76
N PRO A 221 -2.36 17.11 6.99
CA PRO A 221 -2.49 15.69 7.31
C PRO A 221 -3.88 15.09 7.11
N MET A 222 -4.93 15.92 7.16
CA MET A 222 -6.30 15.45 6.95
C MET A 222 -6.58 15.26 5.46
N GLU A 223 -6.04 16.11 4.59
CA GLU A 223 -6.09 15.93 3.14
C GLU A 223 -5.38 14.65 2.71
N TYR A 224 -4.20 14.36 3.29
CA TYR A 224 -3.50 13.09 3.13
C TYR A 224 -4.38 11.89 3.51
N MET A 225 -5.05 11.96 4.67
CA MET A 225 -5.91 10.88 5.15
C MET A 225 -7.12 10.67 4.26
N LYS A 226 -7.79 11.75 3.84
CA LYS A 226 -8.93 11.68 2.90
C LYS A 226 -8.51 11.10 1.55
N PHE A 227 -7.34 11.49 1.05
CA PHE A 227 -6.80 10.96 -0.19
C PHE A 227 -6.51 9.46 -0.08
N ASP A 228 -5.81 9.03 0.98
CA ASP A 228 -5.52 7.61 1.20
C ASP A 228 -6.80 6.78 1.35
N HIS A 229 -7.86 7.33 1.98
CA HIS A 229 -9.16 6.68 2.09
C HIS A 229 -9.78 6.42 0.69
N VAL A 230 -9.74 7.43 -0.19
CA VAL A 230 -10.21 7.29 -1.57
C VAL A 230 -9.33 6.34 -2.37
N LEU A 231 -8.00 6.42 -2.22
CA LEU A 231 -7.04 5.60 -2.95
C LEU A 231 -7.15 4.11 -2.60
N ALA A 232 -7.40 3.80 -1.32
CA ALA A 232 -7.67 2.45 -0.84
C ALA A 232 -8.92 1.88 -1.52
N TRP A 233 -10.02 2.63 -1.49
CA TRP A 233 -11.31 2.17 -1.95
C TRP A 233 -11.44 2.08 -3.47
N VAL A 234 -10.89 3.06 -4.20
CA VAL A 234 -11.14 3.21 -5.63
C VAL A 234 -10.55 2.08 -6.46
N GLU A 235 -11.37 1.55 -7.36
CA GLU A 235 -10.94 0.59 -8.37
C GLU A 235 -10.41 1.33 -9.60
N LEU A 236 -9.08 1.44 -9.66
CA LEU A 236 -8.34 2.03 -10.76
C LEU A 236 -7.18 1.10 -11.14
N PRO A 237 -6.84 0.99 -12.44
CA PRO A 237 -5.62 0.32 -12.87
C PRO A 237 -4.37 0.86 -12.15
N PRO A 238 -3.33 0.03 -11.91
CA PRO A 238 -2.15 0.44 -11.16
C PRO A 238 -1.51 1.72 -11.68
N LEU A 239 -1.40 1.89 -13.00
CA LEU A 239 -0.83 3.09 -13.61
C LEU A 239 -1.67 4.35 -13.32
N MET A 240 -3.00 4.25 -13.38
CA MET A 240 -3.89 5.36 -13.05
C MET A 240 -3.79 5.75 -11.57
N LYS A 241 -3.63 4.78 -10.66
CA LYS A 241 -3.38 5.07 -9.24
C LYS A 241 -2.07 5.84 -9.06
N LYS A 242 -0.99 5.41 -9.73
CA LYS A 242 0.30 6.12 -9.71
C LYS A 242 0.20 7.55 -10.23
N VAL A 243 -0.49 7.78 -11.34
CA VAL A 243 -0.72 9.13 -11.89
C VAL A 243 -1.55 9.98 -10.93
N LEU A 244 -2.59 9.40 -10.32
CA LEU A 244 -3.41 10.10 -9.33
C LEU A 244 -2.60 10.48 -8.08
N GLU A 245 -1.76 9.57 -7.58
CA GLU A 245 -0.83 9.83 -6.47
C GLU A 245 0.18 10.92 -6.85
N LEU A 246 0.77 10.85 -8.05
CA LEU A 246 1.70 11.87 -8.53
C LEU A 246 1.08 13.27 -8.49
N LEU A 247 -0.10 13.45 -9.07
CA LEU A 247 -0.80 14.74 -9.08
C LEU A 247 -1.17 15.20 -7.67
N PHE A 248 -1.49 14.27 -6.76
CA PHE A 248 -1.75 14.62 -5.38
C PHE A 248 -0.51 15.17 -4.67
N GLU A 249 0.65 14.55 -4.88
CA GLU A 249 1.94 14.95 -4.29
C GLU A 249 2.59 16.17 -4.97
N GLY A 250 2.49 16.27 -6.30
CA GLY A 250 3.17 17.26 -7.15
C GLY A 250 2.30 18.43 -7.61
N GLY A 251 0.98 18.37 -7.42
CA GLY A 251 0.06 19.42 -7.86
C GLY A 251 -0.23 19.39 -9.36
N GLU A 252 -0.17 20.56 -10.01
CA GLU A 252 -0.46 20.72 -11.44
C GLU A 252 0.68 20.12 -12.27
N ASP A 253 0.35 19.23 -13.21
CA ASP A 253 1.33 18.60 -14.10
C ASP A 253 0.83 18.47 -15.55
N SER A 254 1.74 18.41 -16.52
CA SER A 254 1.41 18.32 -17.95
C SER A 254 1.39 16.88 -18.46
N ILE A 255 0.71 16.64 -19.58
CA ILE A 255 0.72 15.32 -20.26
C ILE A 255 2.15 14.88 -20.57
N HIS A 256 3.01 15.81 -21.01
CA HIS A 256 4.39 15.51 -21.41
C HIS A 256 5.26 15.15 -20.21
N ASP A 257 5.08 15.83 -19.09
CA ASP A 257 5.83 15.60 -17.87
C ASP A 257 5.45 14.25 -17.26
N ILE A 258 4.15 13.96 -17.13
CA ILE A 258 3.64 12.65 -16.68
C ILE A 258 4.14 11.52 -17.59
N ALA A 259 4.11 11.74 -18.91
CA ALA A 259 4.62 10.75 -19.87
C ALA A 259 6.11 10.48 -19.64
N ASN A 260 6.91 11.53 -19.42
CA ASN A 260 8.33 11.42 -19.16
C ASN A 260 8.65 10.73 -17.82
N GLU A 261 7.97 11.12 -16.73
CA GLU A 261 8.19 10.56 -15.39
C GLU A 261 7.93 9.06 -15.30
N PHE A 262 6.90 8.59 -15.99
CA PHE A 262 6.56 7.16 -16.04
C PHE A 262 7.13 6.44 -17.27
N SER A 263 7.96 7.12 -18.08
CA SER A 263 8.56 6.57 -19.30
C SER A 263 7.51 5.91 -20.23
N MET A 264 6.37 6.59 -20.42
CA MET A 264 5.27 6.14 -21.25
C MET A 264 5.04 7.06 -22.45
N ASP A 265 4.29 6.57 -23.45
CA ASP A 265 3.88 7.38 -24.59
C ASP A 265 2.86 8.46 -24.17
N SER A 266 2.93 9.65 -24.79
CA SER A 266 2.04 10.77 -24.45
C SER A 266 0.55 10.46 -24.70
N THR A 267 0.22 9.61 -25.68
CA THR A 267 -1.16 9.14 -25.90
C THR A 267 -1.61 8.22 -24.77
N VAL A 268 -0.72 7.41 -24.21
CA VAL A 268 -1.03 6.60 -23.02
C VAL A 268 -1.28 7.50 -21.81
N ALA A 269 -0.43 8.52 -21.59
CA ALA A 269 -0.64 9.49 -20.53
C ALA A 269 -1.97 10.25 -20.69
N GLU A 270 -2.28 10.73 -21.90
CA GLU A 270 -3.54 11.40 -22.22
C GLU A 270 -4.76 10.50 -21.96
N ASN A 271 -4.71 9.22 -22.36
CA ASN A 271 -5.81 8.28 -22.12
C ASN A 271 -6.04 8.03 -20.61
N ASN A 272 -4.97 7.89 -19.82
CA ASN A 272 -5.07 7.72 -18.37
C ASN A 272 -5.66 8.99 -17.72
N LEU A 273 -5.17 10.18 -18.11
CA LEU A 273 -5.66 11.46 -17.61
C LEU A 273 -7.11 11.72 -18.00
N GLY A 274 -7.50 11.49 -19.25
CA GLY A 274 -8.89 11.60 -19.70
C GLY A 274 -9.82 10.62 -18.97
N SER A 275 -9.32 9.43 -18.64
CA SER A 275 -10.07 8.45 -17.83
C SER A 275 -10.24 8.91 -16.37
N LEU A 276 -9.20 9.50 -15.77
CA LEU A 276 -9.29 10.12 -14.44
C LEU A 276 -10.22 11.35 -14.44
N GLU A 277 -10.17 12.15 -15.49
CA GLU A 277 -10.98 13.36 -15.66
C GLU A 277 -12.46 12.99 -15.81
N SER A 278 -12.79 12.00 -16.65
CA SER A 278 -14.17 11.52 -16.83
C SER A 278 -14.77 10.92 -15.55
N LYS A 279 -13.94 10.31 -14.69
CA LYS A 279 -14.33 9.87 -13.34
C LYS A 279 -14.36 11.02 -12.31
N GLY A 280 -13.90 12.21 -12.69
CA GLY A 280 -13.92 13.43 -11.90
C GLY A 280 -12.78 13.55 -10.88
N PHE A 281 -11.76 12.69 -10.93
CA PHE A 281 -10.63 12.70 -10.00
C PHE A 281 -9.62 13.80 -10.29
N VAL A 282 -9.51 14.23 -11.55
CA VAL A 282 -8.61 15.31 -11.98
C VAL A 282 -9.39 16.37 -12.75
N LYS A 283 -8.85 17.58 -12.80
CA LYS A 283 -9.39 18.73 -13.57
C LYS A 283 -8.35 19.17 -14.57
N LYS A 284 -8.77 19.38 -15.83
CA LYS A 284 -7.93 19.94 -16.87
C LYS A 284 -7.92 21.46 -16.82
N HIS A 285 -6.73 22.05 -16.91
CA HIS A 285 -6.46 23.47 -16.91
C HIS A 285 -5.62 23.84 -18.15
N LYS A 286 -5.96 24.98 -18.78
CA LYS A 286 -5.19 25.58 -19.89
C LYS A 286 -4.83 24.58 -21.00
N ASP A 287 -5.77 23.68 -21.33
CA ASP A 287 -5.71 22.65 -22.37
C ASP A 287 -4.64 21.55 -22.27
N ILE A 288 -3.64 21.67 -21.38
CA ILE A 288 -2.54 20.69 -21.28
C ILE A 288 -2.15 20.28 -19.85
N TYR A 289 -2.61 21.02 -18.85
CA TYR A 289 -2.27 20.78 -17.45
C TYR A 289 -3.41 20.09 -16.72
N TYR A 290 -3.08 19.25 -15.74
CA TYR A 290 -4.05 18.54 -14.92
C TYR A 290 -3.68 18.72 -13.44
N ASP A 291 -4.69 18.93 -12.60
CA ASP A 291 -4.54 18.97 -11.13
C ASP A 291 -5.58 18.04 -10.50
N ILE A 292 -5.32 17.61 -9.27
CA ILE A 292 -6.24 16.76 -8.54
C ILE A 292 -7.50 17.52 -8.14
N ASN A 293 -8.65 16.88 -8.31
CA ASN A 293 -9.92 17.43 -7.87
C ASN A 293 -10.13 17.20 -6.37
N MET A 294 -9.50 18.02 -5.53
CA MET A 294 -9.60 17.89 -4.07
C MET A 294 -11.03 17.93 -3.52
N GLU A 295 -11.94 18.64 -4.19
CA GLU A 295 -13.36 18.66 -3.81
C GLU A 295 -14.00 17.27 -3.97
N LYS A 296 -13.74 16.60 -5.09
CA LYS A 296 -14.20 15.22 -5.32
C LYS A 296 -13.61 14.26 -4.28
N ILE A 297 -12.31 14.37 -4.00
CA ILE A 297 -11.63 13.54 -2.99
C ILE A 297 -12.29 13.73 -1.61
N LYS A 298 -12.50 14.99 -1.19
CA LYS A 298 -13.15 15.31 0.10
C LYS A 298 -14.57 14.75 0.18
N ASN A 299 -15.38 14.97 -0.85
CA ASN A 299 -16.76 14.49 -0.91
C ASN A 299 -16.87 12.96 -0.96
N MET A 300 -15.87 12.26 -1.50
CA MET A 300 -15.85 10.80 -1.52
C MET A 300 -15.39 10.25 -0.17
N ALA A 301 -14.33 10.80 0.42
CA ALA A 301 -13.84 10.38 1.73
C ALA A 301 -14.93 10.50 2.81
N GLU A 302 -15.74 11.56 2.78
CA GLU A 302 -16.87 11.77 3.71
C GLU A 302 -18.02 10.76 3.56
N LYS A 303 -18.10 10.04 2.43
CA LYS A 303 -19.07 8.96 2.24
C LYS A 303 -18.55 7.60 2.68
N LEU A 304 -17.23 7.50 2.86
CA LEU A 304 -16.55 6.29 3.27
C LEU A 304 -16.31 6.26 4.80
N GLU A 305 -16.38 7.41 5.48
CA GLU A 305 -16.42 7.55 6.94
C GLU A 305 -17.79 7.17 7.54
#